data_AF-A0AA36Y4I3-F1
#
_entry.id   AF-A0AA36Y4I3-F1
#
_cell.length_a   1.000
_cell.length_b   1.000
_cell.length_c   1.000
_cell.angle_alpha   90.00
_cell.angle_beta   90.00
_cell.angle_gamma   90.00
#
_symmetry.space_group_name_H-M   'P 1'
#
loop_
_entity.id
_entity.type
_entity.pdbx_description
1 polymer ?
#
loop_
_entity_poly.entity_id
_entity_poly.type
_entity_poly.pdbx_seq_one_letter_code
_entity_poly.pdbx_strand_id
1 'polypeptide(L)'
;MKKKIAMAFLLVMLAATPVYAAEVQDFGTAGNVSVQQQPNDNGGSDDWIVVNPGESGRGIKIVDENGKAVVSVDRYGGVYVDGKLYVNGKEYKEDDSMKAAFTPINGFLYVAVIFSLLLNLIRFSKKG
;
A
#
# COMPACT_ATOMS: atom_id res chain seq x y z
N MET A 1 37.10 -19.24 22.36
CA MET A 1 37.14 -19.07 20.88
C MET A 1 35.75 -18.78 20.27
N LYS A 2 34.69 -19.50 20.67
CA LYS A 2 33.32 -19.34 20.13
C LYS A 2 32.76 -17.90 20.16
N LYS A 3 32.98 -17.14 21.25
CA LYS A 3 32.52 -15.74 21.38
C LYS A 3 33.17 -14.78 20.38
N LYS A 4 34.43 -15.02 19.97
CA LYS A 4 35.14 -14.17 18.99
C LYS A 4 34.62 -14.40 17.57
N ILE A 5 34.21 -15.62 17.25
CA ILE A 5 33.62 -15.99 15.96
C ILE A 5 32.23 -15.38 15.82
N ALA A 6 31.41 -15.46 16.87
CA ALA A 6 30.09 -14.81 16.89
C ALA A 6 30.17 -13.29 16.72
N MET A 7 31.15 -12.65 17.38
CA MET A 7 31.38 -11.20 17.25
C MET A 7 31.82 -10.81 15.83
N ALA A 8 32.69 -11.62 15.20
CA ALA A 8 33.11 -11.38 13.82
C ALA A 8 31.95 -11.53 12.83
N PHE A 9 31.08 -12.53 13.03
CA PHE A 9 29.87 -12.71 12.22
C PHE A 9 28.87 -11.54 12.36
N LEU A 10 28.68 -11.04 13.58
CA LEU A 10 27.83 -9.88 13.85
C LEU A 10 28.37 -8.62 13.15
N LEU A 11 29.69 -8.41 13.20
CA LEU A 11 30.37 -7.29 12.53
C LEU A 11 30.28 -7.38 11.00
N VAL A 12 30.40 -8.58 10.43
CA VAL A 12 30.22 -8.80 8.98
C VAL A 12 28.77 -8.55 8.56
N MET A 13 27.78 -8.95 9.36
CA MET A 13 26.37 -8.64 9.08
C MET A 13 26.06 -7.14 9.21
N LEU A 14 26.66 -6.44 10.18
CA LEU A 14 26.51 -4.98 10.31
C LEU A 14 27.24 -4.22 9.19
N ALA A 15 28.37 -4.73 8.70
CA ALA A 15 29.09 -4.13 7.58
C ALA A 15 28.47 -4.46 6.21
N ALA A 16 27.70 -5.54 6.13
CA ALA A 16 26.94 -5.93 4.95
C ALA A 16 25.53 -5.29 4.89
N THR A 17 25.23 -4.31 5.75
CA THR A 17 24.04 -3.48 5.52
C THR A 17 24.17 -2.88 4.13
N PRO A 18 23.25 -3.17 3.20
CA PRO A 18 23.32 -2.59 1.88
C PRO A 18 23.29 -1.07 2.06
N VAL A 19 24.33 -0.43 1.55
CA VAL A 19 24.35 1.01 1.32
C VAL A 19 23.32 1.26 0.22
N TYR A 20 22.05 1.23 0.57
CA TYR A 20 21.02 1.96 -0.17
C TYR A 20 21.24 3.43 0.17
N ALA A 21 22.38 3.96 -0.31
CA ALA A 21 22.54 5.38 -0.51
C ALA A 21 21.44 5.76 -1.49
N ALA A 22 20.44 6.49 -0.98
CA ALA A 22 19.95 7.72 -1.59
C ALA A 22 20.17 7.80 -3.11
N GLU A 23 19.59 6.86 -3.87
CA GLU A 23 19.15 7.25 -5.20
C GLU A 23 18.17 8.39 -4.92
N VAL A 24 18.42 9.55 -5.52
CA VAL A 24 17.42 10.62 -5.59
C VAL A 24 16.16 9.89 -6.04
N GLN A 25 15.24 9.69 -5.10
CA GLN A 25 14.03 8.96 -5.38
C GLN A 25 13.36 9.75 -6.47
N ASP A 26 13.32 9.19 -7.69
CA ASP A 26 12.67 9.81 -8.82
C ASP A 26 11.17 9.82 -8.51
N PHE A 27 10.78 10.87 -7.79
CA PHE A 27 9.49 11.52 -7.93
C PHE A 27 9.56 12.19 -9.31
N GLY A 28 9.50 11.38 -10.36
CA GLY A 28 8.27 10.99 -11.05
C GLY A 28 7.56 12.24 -11.54
N THR A 29 7.14 12.30 -12.79
CA THR A 29 6.72 13.57 -13.40
C THR A 29 5.65 14.29 -12.57
N ALA A 30 5.83 15.60 -12.36
CA ALA A 30 4.87 16.43 -11.65
C ALA A 30 3.50 16.40 -12.33
N GLY A 31 2.44 16.44 -11.51
CA GLY A 31 1.07 16.50 -11.97
C GLY A 31 0.67 17.80 -12.68
N ASN A 32 -0.57 17.86 -13.18
CA ASN A 32 -1.17 19.07 -13.73
C ASN A 32 -2.64 19.24 -13.34
N VAL A 33 -3.15 20.45 -13.54
CA VAL A 33 -4.57 20.80 -13.42
C VAL A 33 -5.01 21.42 -14.74
N SER A 34 -6.09 20.93 -15.32
CA SER A 34 -6.69 21.48 -16.55
C SER A 34 -8.20 21.51 -16.46
N VAL A 35 -8.83 22.24 -17.38
CA VAL A 35 -10.27 22.21 -17.59
C VAL A 35 -10.53 21.40 -18.86
N GLN A 36 -11.40 20.40 -18.78
CA GLN A 36 -11.75 19.54 -19.91
C GLN A 36 -13.26 19.43 -20.03
N GLN A 37 -13.76 19.52 -21.26
CA GLN A 37 -15.16 19.31 -21.56
C GLN A 37 -15.47 17.83 -21.67
N GLN A 38 -16.45 17.36 -20.89
CA GLN A 38 -16.97 16.02 -20.98
C GLN A 38 -18.42 16.08 -21.49
N PRO A 39 -18.77 15.33 -22.56
CA PRO A 39 -20.14 15.24 -23.04
C PRO A 39 -21.07 14.74 -21.93
N ASN A 40 -22.26 15.33 -21.85
CA ASN A 40 -23.30 14.94 -20.89
C ASN A 40 -24.50 14.29 -21.60
N ASP A 41 -25.35 13.61 -20.82
CA ASP A 41 -26.50 12.85 -21.32
C ASP A 41 -27.58 13.72 -21.97
N ASN A 42 -27.52 15.04 -21.74
CA ASN A 42 -28.48 16.01 -22.28
C ASN A 42 -28.05 16.59 -23.64
N GLY A 43 -26.99 16.05 -24.27
CA GLY A 43 -26.49 16.51 -25.57
C GLY A 43 -25.64 17.79 -25.51
N GLY A 44 -25.22 18.19 -24.31
CA GLY A 44 -24.26 19.26 -24.07
C GLY A 44 -22.90 18.74 -23.58
N SER A 45 -22.05 19.64 -23.08
CA SER A 45 -20.77 19.30 -22.45
C SER A 45 -20.61 20.06 -21.14
N ASP A 46 -20.21 19.36 -20.09
CA ASP A 46 -19.88 19.95 -18.80
C ASP A 46 -18.37 20.20 -18.70
N ASP A 47 -17.98 21.36 -18.17
CA ASP A 47 -16.58 21.68 -17.90
C ASP A 47 -16.14 21.02 -16.58
N TRP A 48 -15.13 20.15 -16.66
CA TRP A 48 -14.56 19.46 -15.52
C TRP A 48 -13.16 20.00 -15.20
N ILE A 49 -12.89 20.22 -13.92
CA ILE A 49 -11.52 20.39 -13.44
C ILE A 49 -10.90 18.99 -13.37
N VAL A 50 -9.94 18.73 -14.24
CA VAL A 50 -9.19 17.48 -14.29
C VAL A 50 -7.85 17.70 -13.60
N VAL A 51 -7.61 16.94 -12.55
CA VAL A 51 -6.36 16.98 -11.79
C VAL A 51 -5.64 15.66 -12.00
N ASN A 52 -4.45 15.71 -12.57
CA ASN A 52 -3.53 14.58 -12.64
C ASN A 52 -2.47 14.77 -11.55
N PRO A 53 -2.39 13.91 -10.51
CA PRO A 53 -1.35 14.01 -9.48
C PRO A 53 0.07 13.75 -10.00
N GLY A 54 0.22 13.16 -11.19
CA GLY A 54 1.51 12.72 -11.73
C GLY A 54 1.99 11.40 -11.13
N GLU A 55 3.12 10.90 -11.63
CA GLU A 55 3.71 9.61 -11.21
C GLU A 55 4.24 9.65 -9.77
N SER A 56 4.59 10.84 -9.30
CA SER A 56 5.00 11.14 -7.93
C SER A 56 3.82 11.38 -6.98
N GLY A 57 2.68 11.86 -7.48
CA GLY A 57 1.56 12.30 -6.65
C GLY A 57 0.77 11.16 -6.01
N ARG A 58 0.63 11.18 -4.69
CA ARG A 58 -0.13 10.15 -3.94
C ARG A 58 -1.66 10.28 -4.02
N GLY A 59 -2.14 11.33 -4.68
CA GLY A 59 -3.55 11.72 -4.70
C GLY A 59 -3.71 13.23 -4.66
N ILE A 60 -4.93 13.66 -4.37
CA ILE A 60 -5.36 15.07 -4.32
C ILE A 60 -5.89 15.37 -2.93
N LYS A 61 -5.59 16.55 -2.38
CA LYS A 61 -6.16 17.02 -1.11
C LYS A 61 -6.81 18.38 -1.31
N ILE A 62 -8.01 18.52 -0.77
CA ILE A 62 -8.68 19.79 -0.53
C ILE A 62 -8.42 20.13 0.93
N VAL A 63 -7.79 21.28 1.17
CA VAL A 63 -7.40 21.73 2.52
C VAL A 63 -8.19 22.96 2.93
N ASP A 64 -8.44 23.09 4.23
CA ASP A 64 -9.01 24.31 4.81
C ASP A 64 -7.95 25.43 4.95
N GLU A 65 -8.38 26.58 5.49
CA GLU A 65 -7.53 27.75 5.73
C GLU A 65 -6.34 27.47 6.67
N ASN A 66 -6.42 26.41 7.48
CA ASN A 66 -5.38 25.99 8.41
C ASN A 66 -4.45 24.91 7.82
N GLY A 67 -4.66 24.52 6.56
CA GLY A 67 -3.92 23.45 5.90
C GLY A 67 -4.35 22.04 6.29
N LYS A 68 -5.45 21.88 7.03
CA LYS A 68 -6.02 20.56 7.35
C LYS A 68 -6.76 20.02 6.12
N ALA A 69 -6.50 18.76 5.76
CA ALA A 69 -7.22 18.12 4.67
C ALA A 69 -8.67 17.82 5.06
N VAL A 70 -9.63 18.47 4.39
CA VAL A 70 -11.07 18.25 4.56
C VAL A 70 -11.56 17.12 3.65
N VAL A 71 -11.04 17.05 2.43
CA VAL A 71 -11.29 15.96 1.47
C VAL A 71 -9.96 15.50 0.90
N SER A 72 -9.74 14.19 0.82
CA SER A 72 -8.58 13.61 0.14
C SER A 72 -9.05 12.52 -0.82
N VAL A 73 -8.46 12.48 -2.01
CA VAL A 73 -8.65 11.38 -2.96
C VAL A 73 -7.29 10.73 -3.16
N ASP A 74 -7.16 9.43 -2.88
CA ASP A 74 -5.90 8.72 -3.11
C ASP A 74 -5.71 8.35 -4.60
N ARG A 75 -4.51 7.85 -4.95
CA ARG A 75 -4.18 7.41 -6.32
C ARG A 75 -5.09 6.28 -6.85
N TYR A 76 -5.73 5.53 -5.97
CA TYR A 76 -6.59 4.40 -6.30
C TYR A 76 -8.08 4.79 -6.35
N GLY A 77 -8.40 6.08 -6.17
CA GLY A 77 -9.77 6.59 -6.20
C GLY A 77 -10.50 6.52 -4.87
N GLY A 78 -9.83 6.16 -3.77
CA GLY A 78 -10.40 6.21 -2.43
C GLY A 78 -10.69 7.64 -2.01
N VAL A 79 -11.94 7.93 -1.66
CA VAL A 79 -12.38 9.27 -1.23
C VAL A 79 -12.49 9.30 0.30
N TYR A 80 -11.78 10.24 0.91
CA TYR A 80 -11.72 10.43 2.35
C TYR A 80 -12.28 11.79 2.71
N VAL A 81 -13.22 11.83 3.66
CA VAL A 81 -13.75 13.08 4.24
C VAL A 81 -13.40 13.09 5.72
N ASP A 82 -12.69 14.14 6.17
CA ASP A 82 -12.13 14.22 7.52
C ASP A 82 -11.32 12.96 7.93
N GLY A 83 -10.63 12.35 6.96
CA GLY A 83 -9.80 11.16 7.16
C GLY A 83 -10.55 9.83 7.19
N LYS A 84 -11.87 9.81 7.04
CA LYS A 84 -12.69 8.59 6.96
C LYS A 84 -12.96 8.23 5.51
N LEU A 85 -12.83 6.96 5.15
CA LEU A 85 -13.12 6.47 3.80
C LEU A 85 -14.63 6.51 3.53
N TYR A 86 -15.04 6.96 2.35
CA TYR A 86 -16.43 6.94 1.89
C TYR A 86 -16.54 6.15 0.59
N VAL A 87 -17.54 5.27 0.53
CA VAL A 87 -17.86 4.46 -0.66
C VAL A 87 -19.34 4.60 -0.94
N ASN A 88 -19.70 4.98 -2.18
CA ASN A 88 -21.10 5.17 -2.62
C ASN A 88 -21.91 6.08 -1.68
N GLY A 89 -21.31 7.17 -1.21
CA GLY A 89 -21.96 8.16 -0.35
C GLY A 89 -22.15 7.72 1.11
N LYS A 90 -21.62 6.56 1.52
CA LYS A 90 -21.64 6.09 2.91
C LYS A 90 -20.23 6.03 3.46
N GLU A 91 -20.07 6.43 4.72
CA GLU A 91 -18.82 6.19 5.47
C GLU A 91 -18.58 4.69 5.47
N TYR A 92 -17.43 4.28 4.93
CA TYR A 92 -16.93 2.92 5.08
C TYR A 92 -16.53 2.77 6.53
N LYS A 93 -17.50 2.32 7.34
CA LYS A 93 -17.21 1.74 8.63
C LYS A 93 -16.70 0.35 8.32
N GLU A 94 -15.54 0.05 8.87
CA GLU A 94 -15.08 -1.33 9.00
C GLU A 94 -16.08 -1.99 9.96
N ASP A 95 -17.27 -2.34 9.44
CA ASP A 95 -18.21 -3.16 10.17
C ASP A 95 -17.42 -4.41 10.56
N ASP A 96 -17.60 -4.88 11.79
CA ASP A 96 -17.03 -6.11 12.40
C ASP A 96 -17.15 -7.39 11.51
N SER A 97 -17.70 -7.27 10.31
CA SER A 97 -17.66 -8.19 9.18
C SER A 97 -16.27 -8.50 8.63
N MET A 98 -15.22 -7.73 8.94
CA MET A 98 -13.83 -8.23 8.90
C MET A 98 -13.60 -9.21 10.07
N LYS A 99 -14.54 -10.14 10.30
CA LYS A 99 -14.23 -11.44 10.89
C LYS A 99 -13.22 -12.06 9.95
N ALA A 100 -11.94 -11.84 10.28
CA ALA A 100 -10.80 -12.47 9.64
C ALA A 100 -11.18 -13.91 9.35
N ALA A 101 -11.15 -14.25 8.07
CA ALA A 101 -11.73 -15.43 7.48
C ALA A 101 -10.98 -16.70 7.86
N PHE A 102 -10.90 -17.03 9.15
CA PHE A 102 -10.74 -18.39 9.66
C PHE A 102 -12.07 -19.14 9.46
N THR A 103 -12.51 -19.20 8.21
CA THR A 103 -13.48 -20.25 7.84
C THR A 103 -12.74 -21.59 7.89
N PRO A 104 -13.41 -22.71 8.21
CA PRO A 104 -12.78 -24.03 8.22
C PRO A 104 -12.00 -24.35 6.93
N ILE A 105 -12.47 -23.81 5.80
CA ILE A 105 -11.85 -23.96 4.47
C ILE A 105 -10.52 -23.21 4.37
N ASN A 106 -10.46 -21.95 4.80
CA ASN A 106 -9.23 -21.17 4.76
C ASN A 106 -8.23 -21.66 5.81
N GLY A 107 -8.71 -22.07 6.99
CA GLY A 107 -7.90 -22.71 8.02
C GLY A 107 -7.19 -23.97 7.51
N PHE A 108 -7.88 -24.80 6.71
CA PHE A 108 -7.28 -25.96 6.08
C PHE A 108 -6.16 -25.60 5.09
N LEU A 109 -6.32 -24.54 4.30
CA LEU A 109 -5.26 -24.08 3.38
C LEU A 109 -4.01 -23.62 4.13
N TYR A 110 -4.15 -22.89 5.23
CA TYR A 110 -3.01 -22.50 6.07
C TYR A 110 -2.30 -23.73 6.66
N VAL A 111 -3.05 -24.72 7.14
CA VAL A 111 -2.49 -25.98 7.66
C VAL A 111 -1.77 -26.75 6.55
N ALA A 112 -2.33 -26.84 5.35
CA ALA A 112 -1.70 -27.51 4.21
C ALA A 112 -0.38 -26.84 3.80
N VAL A 113 -0.33 -25.51 3.79
CA VAL A 113 0.90 -24.74 3.51
C VAL A 113 1.96 -25.00 4.59
N ILE A 114 1.60 -24.93 5.88
CA ILE A 114 2.53 -25.20 6.99
C ILE A 114 3.02 -26.65 6.93
N PHE A 115 2.13 -27.60 6.65
CA PHE A 115 2.49 -29.02 6.53
C PHE A 115 3.44 -29.26 5.35
N SER A 116 3.22 -28.58 4.21
CA SER A 116 4.12 -28.67 3.05
C SER A 116 5.53 -28.15 3.36
N LEU A 117 5.64 -27.06 4.13
CA LEU A 117 6.92 -26.49 4.58
C LEU A 117 7.65 -27.45 5.53
N LEU A 118 6.94 -28.04 6.48
CA LEU A 118 7.51 -29.00 7.43
C LEU A 118 8.00 -30.28 6.74
N LEU A 119 7.24 -30.81 5.79
CA LEU A 119 7.67 -31.96 4.99
C LEU A 119 8.93 -31.64 4.17
N ASN A 120 9.03 -30.42 3.66
CA ASN A 120 10.21 -29.99 2.91
C ASN A 120 11.45 -29.94 3.83
N LEU A 121 11.31 -29.38 5.04
CA LEU A 121 12.39 -29.36 6.05
C LEU A 121 12.86 -30.76 6.45
N ILE A 122 11.94 -31.71 6.66
CA ILE A 122 12.28 -33.10 6.98
C ILE A 122 13.03 -33.76 5.82
N ARG A 123 12.64 -33.47 4.57
CA ARG A 123 13.32 -34.00 3.38
C ARG A 123 14.75 -33.49 3.25
N PHE A 124 15.01 -32.24 3.61
CA PHE A 124 16.36 -31.69 3.68
C PHE A 124 17.18 -32.26 4.84
N SER A 125 16.55 -32.52 5.99
CA SER A 125 17.24 -33.10 7.15
C SER A 125 17.63 -34.58 6.99
N LYS A 126 17.01 -35.32 6.05
CA LYS A 126 17.25 -36.77 5.86
C LYS A 126 18.27 -37.08 4.75
N LYS A 127 18.87 -36.06 4.13
CA LYS A 127 19.91 -36.16 3.09
C LYS A 127 21.31 -35.74 3.56
N GLY A 128 21.50 -35.55 4.87
CA GLY A 128 22.80 -35.35 5.52
C GLY A 128 23.22 -36.58 6.30
#